data_AF-A0A4R3GYQ3-F1
#
_entry.id   AF-A0A4R3GYQ3-F1
#
_cell.length_a   1.000
_cell.length_b   1.000
_cell.length_c   1.000
_cell.angle_alpha   90.00
_cell.angle_beta   90.00
_cell.angle_gamma   90.00
#
_symmetry.space_group_name_H-M   'P 1'
#
loop_
_entity.id
_entity.type
_entity.pdbx_description
1 polymer ?
#
loop_
_entity_poly.entity_id
_entity_poly.type
_entity_poly.pdbx_seq_one_letter_code
_entity_poly.pdbx_strand_id
1 'polypeptide(L)'
;MTKAILSKAAHAAAMLGLCVGLAGCLTARATASTDLEPLVSALTDPVDDLRDRAETGQAGAQYAMAVLHAYGVRGVTPDPDQAAVLRRRALAARGYTPITTYIAGLRGKPGRVAIINTPRYELNAVQALRADQCAAALARGDQSPAAVEACAGLAEFGRLEALWAEAKTGR
;
A
#
# COMPACT_ATOMS: atom_id res chain seq x y z
N MET A 1 -49.98 49.08 -18.25
CA MET A 1 -50.37 49.36 -16.84
C MET A 1 -50.99 48.10 -16.26
N THR A 2 -50.12 47.22 -15.74
CA THR A 2 -50.07 46.77 -14.32
C THR A 2 -51.14 45.75 -13.92
N LYS A 3 -50.86 44.47 -14.25
CA LYS A 3 -51.35 43.29 -13.51
C LYS A 3 -50.38 43.01 -12.35
N ALA A 4 -50.79 43.33 -11.13
CA ALA A 4 -50.30 42.80 -9.87
C ALA A 4 -51.43 43.11 -8.89
N ILE A 5 -52.04 42.16 -8.19
CA ILE A 5 -51.52 41.61 -6.94
C ILE A 5 -52.31 40.33 -6.69
N LEU A 6 -51.68 39.17 -6.89
CA LEU A 6 -52.12 37.89 -6.36
C LEU A 6 -50.87 37.24 -5.77
N SER A 7 -50.80 37.16 -4.45
CA SER A 7 -50.10 36.10 -3.69
C SER A 7 -49.80 36.61 -2.28
N LYS A 8 -50.76 36.40 -1.38
CA LYS A 8 -50.53 36.28 0.06
C LYS A 8 -51.20 34.98 0.50
N ALA A 9 -50.61 33.86 0.14
CA ALA A 9 -50.95 32.55 0.70
C ALA A 9 -49.87 31.54 0.33
N ALA A 10 -48.84 31.41 1.17
CA ALA A 10 -48.05 30.19 1.35
C ALA A 10 -46.91 30.49 2.35
N HIS A 11 -47.28 30.64 3.62
CA HIS A 11 -46.33 30.43 4.69
C HIS A 11 -46.24 28.92 4.97
N ALA A 12 -45.02 28.48 5.23
CA ALA A 12 -44.67 27.27 5.98
C ALA A 12 -44.84 25.91 5.27
N ALA A 13 -43.85 25.54 4.44
CA ALA A 13 -43.42 24.14 4.29
C ALA A 13 -42.13 24.07 3.44
N ALA A 14 -41.01 24.62 3.93
CA ALA A 14 -39.73 24.47 3.23
C ALA A 14 -38.55 24.57 4.19
N MET A 15 -38.43 23.62 5.11
CA MET A 15 -37.15 23.26 5.75
C MET A 15 -37.36 21.98 6.54
N LEU A 16 -37.15 20.82 5.91
CA LEU A 16 -36.57 19.63 6.53
C LEU A 16 -36.60 18.52 5.48
N GLY A 17 -35.43 18.04 5.06
CA GLY A 17 -35.35 16.80 4.30
C GLY A 17 -34.46 16.87 3.07
N LEU A 18 -33.17 17.20 3.23
CA LEU A 18 -32.16 16.79 2.26
C LEU A 18 -30.75 16.87 2.85
N CYS A 19 -30.34 15.94 3.72
CA CYS A 19 -28.93 15.81 4.14
C CYS A 19 -28.55 14.42 4.70
N VAL A 20 -29.25 13.34 4.36
CA VAL A 20 -28.84 11.98 4.77
C VAL A 20 -28.59 11.16 3.52
N GLY A 21 -27.36 11.17 3.00
CA GLY A 21 -27.07 10.37 1.80
C GLY A 21 -25.66 10.41 1.21
N LEU A 22 -24.66 11.07 1.83
CA LEU A 22 -23.31 11.17 1.26
C LEU A 22 -22.19 10.87 2.27
N ALA A 23 -22.37 9.87 3.13
CA ALA A 23 -21.30 9.39 4.04
C ALA A 23 -20.63 8.08 3.57
N GLY A 24 -20.78 7.71 2.30
CA GLY A 24 -20.43 6.36 1.80
C GLY A 24 -19.02 6.16 1.22
N CYS A 25 -18.24 7.22 0.95
CA CYS A 25 -16.98 7.08 0.17
C CYS A 25 -15.69 7.49 0.90
N LEU A 26 -15.71 7.73 2.21
CA LEU A 26 -14.51 8.20 2.93
C LEU A 26 -13.60 7.08 3.46
N THR A 27 -14.00 5.81 3.42
CA THR A 27 -13.22 4.71 4.02
C THR A 27 -12.32 3.93 3.06
N ALA A 28 -12.44 4.11 1.74
CA ALA A 28 -11.65 3.35 0.77
C ALA A 28 -10.21 3.86 0.56
N ARG A 29 -9.88 5.09 1.01
CA ARG A 29 -8.54 5.68 0.80
C ARG A 29 -7.49 5.28 1.83
N ALA A 30 -7.87 4.76 2.99
CA ALA A 30 -6.93 4.48 4.07
C ALA A 30 -5.98 3.30 3.75
N THR A 31 -6.43 2.30 3.01
CA THR A 31 -5.67 1.05 2.76
C THR A 31 -4.58 1.19 1.70
N ALA A 32 -4.70 2.15 0.78
CA ALA A 32 -3.72 2.34 -0.29
C ALA A 32 -2.36 2.87 0.25
N SER A 33 -2.40 3.65 1.34
CA SER A 33 -1.18 4.15 2.01
C SER A 33 -0.39 3.04 2.71
N THR A 34 -1.08 2.08 3.33
CA THR A 34 -0.43 0.96 4.05
C THR A 34 0.31 0.01 3.12
N ASP A 35 -0.08 -0.08 1.84
CA ASP A 35 0.61 -0.93 0.87
C ASP A 35 1.98 -0.37 0.45
N LEU A 36 2.21 0.93 0.66
CA LEU A 36 3.46 1.62 0.33
C LEU A 36 4.39 1.79 1.54
N GLU A 37 3.98 1.34 2.73
CA GLU A 37 4.78 1.43 3.96
C GLU A 37 6.23 0.95 3.77
N PRO A 38 6.52 -0.18 3.10
CA PRO A 38 7.92 -0.61 2.89
C PRO A 38 8.76 0.36 2.05
N LEU A 39 8.13 1.07 1.10
CA LEU A 39 8.79 2.11 0.32
C LEU A 39 9.00 3.36 1.17
N VAL A 40 8.02 3.75 1.99
CA VAL A 40 8.16 4.86 2.93
C VAL A 40 9.33 4.61 3.87
N SER A 41 9.39 3.45 4.54
CA SER A 41 10.50 3.10 5.41
C SER A 41 11.85 3.15 4.69
N ALA A 42 11.92 2.72 3.42
CA ALA A 42 13.15 2.82 2.63
C ALA A 42 13.63 4.27 2.48
N LEU A 43 12.71 5.23 2.35
CA LEU A 43 13.04 6.63 2.15
C LEU A 43 13.27 7.38 3.47
N THR A 44 12.67 6.94 4.57
CA THR A 44 12.68 7.69 5.85
C THR A 44 13.54 7.08 6.95
N ASP A 45 13.53 5.76 7.13
CA ASP A 45 14.19 5.12 8.30
C ASP A 45 15.71 5.22 8.18
N PRO A 46 16.49 5.39 9.26
CA PRO A 46 17.95 5.42 9.15
C PRO A 46 18.52 4.19 8.45
N VAL A 47 19.49 4.37 7.55
CA VAL A 47 20.04 3.27 6.73
C VAL A 47 20.71 2.20 7.60
N ASP A 48 21.38 2.60 8.67
CA ASP A 48 22.02 1.67 9.61
C ASP A 48 20.97 0.85 10.37
N ASP A 49 19.90 1.47 10.86
CA ASP A 49 18.79 0.76 11.50
C ASP A 49 18.10 -0.22 10.53
N LEU A 50 17.94 0.17 9.26
CA LEU A 50 17.41 -0.71 8.22
C LEU A 50 18.33 -1.91 7.98
N ARG A 51 19.65 -1.71 8.01
CA ARG A 51 20.63 -2.79 7.88
C ARG A 51 20.51 -3.78 9.04
N ASP A 52 20.52 -3.30 10.28
CA ASP A 52 20.43 -4.15 11.47
C ASP A 52 19.11 -4.94 11.50
N ARG A 53 18.00 -4.29 11.16
CA ARG A 53 16.68 -4.94 11.05
C ARG A 53 16.62 -5.95 9.89
N ALA A 54 17.27 -5.66 8.76
CA ALA A 54 17.33 -6.57 7.63
C ALA A 54 18.15 -7.83 7.95
N GLU A 55 19.23 -7.68 8.71
CA GLU A 55 20.10 -8.76 9.19
C GLU A 55 19.40 -9.66 10.21
N THR A 56 18.61 -9.08 11.11
CA THR A 56 17.75 -9.84 12.04
C THR A 56 16.54 -10.48 11.37
N GLY A 57 16.36 -10.26 10.06
CA GLY A 57 15.41 -11.00 9.25
C GLY A 57 14.08 -10.31 8.99
N GLN A 58 13.88 -9.06 9.43
CA GLN A 58 12.61 -8.36 9.27
C GLN A 58 12.30 -8.08 7.79
N ALA A 59 11.15 -8.56 7.31
CA ALA A 59 10.82 -8.49 5.89
C ALA A 59 10.76 -7.05 5.34
N GLY A 60 10.16 -6.13 6.09
CA GLY A 60 10.06 -4.72 5.69
C GLY A 60 11.42 -4.06 5.52
N ALA A 61 12.35 -4.28 6.47
CA ALA A 61 13.70 -3.73 6.39
C ALA A 61 14.53 -4.37 5.26
N GLN A 62 14.38 -5.67 5.03
CA GLN A 62 15.00 -6.35 3.89
C GLN A 62 14.50 -5.77 2.56
N TYR A 63 13.20 -5.51 2.44
CA TYR A 63 12.64 -4.86 1.25
C TYR A 63 13.17 -3.43 1.09
N ALA A 64 13.18 -2.65 2.17
CA ALA A 64 13.68 -1.28 2.14
C ALA A 64 15.14 -1.21 1.69
N MET A 65 16.01 -2.04 2.26
CA MET A 65 17.41 -2.16 1.82
C MET A 65 17.52 -2.62 0.35
N ALA A 66 16.63 -3.49 -0.11
CA ALA A 66 16.59 -3.88 -1.52
C ALA A 66 16.28 -2.69 -2.45
N VAL A 67 15.35 -1.80 -2.06
CA VAL A 67 15.07 -0.56 -2.81
C VAL A 67 16.30 0.34 -2.82
N LEU A 68 16.96 0.54 -1.68
CA LEU A 68 18.17 1.37 -1.60
C LEU A 68 19.28 0.86 -2.53
N HIS A 69 19.55 -0.45 -2.52
CA HIS A 69 20.52 -1.06 -3.42
C HIS A 69 20.07 -1.07 -4.89
N ALA A 70 18.78 -1.17 -5.19
CA ALA A 70 18.30 -1.15 -6.57
C ALA A 70 18.47 0.23 -7.23
N TYR A 71 18.24 1.31 -6.48
CA TYR A 71 18.22 2.67 -7.03
C TYR A 71 19.42 3.54 -6.65
N GLY A 72 20.26 3.08 -5.72
CA GLY A 72 21.46 3.81 -5.31
C GLY A 72 21.17 5.17 -4.66
N VAL A 73 20.22 5.18 -3.72
CA VAL A 73 19.76 6.37 -3.00
C VAL A 73 20.23 6.33 -1.53
N ARG A 74 20.24 7.48 -0.86
CA ARG A 74 20.63 7.66 0.54
C ARG A 74 22.06 7.18 0.86
N GLY A 75 23.00 7.45 -0.05
CA GLY A 75 24.40 7.07 0.08
C GLY A 75 24.68 5.56 -0.08
N VAL A 76 23.66 4.73 -0.33
CA VAL A 76 23.86 3.31 -0.59
C VAL A 76 24.33 3.10 -2.02
N THR A 77 25.43 2.36 -2.18
CA THR A 77 25.94 1.98 -3.51
C THR A 77 24.95 1.04 -4.20
N PRO A 78 24.56 1.31 -5.46
CA PRO A 78 23.69 0.41 -6.18
C PRO A 78 24.32 -0.98 -6.36
N ASP A 79 23.56 -2.01 -6.02
CA ASP A 79 23.93 -3.43 -6.14
C ASP A 79 22.67 -4.24 -6.47
N PRO A 80 22.41 -4.52 -7.76
CA PRO A 80 21.19 -5.22 -8.18
C PRO A 80 21.13 -6.67 -7.69
N ASP A 81 22.27 -7.33 -7.50
CA ASP A 81 22.31 -8.72 -7.02
C ASP A 81 21.94 -8.78 -5.54
N GLN A 82 22.52 -7.91 -4.73
CA GLN A 82 22.16 -7.76 -3.32
C GLN A 82 20.70 -7.34 -3.16
N ALA A 83 20.22 -6.41 -3.99
CA ALA A 83 18.80 -6.03 -4.00
C ALA A 83 17.89 -7.24 -4.28
N ALA A 84 18.23 -8.07 -5.27
CA ALA A 84 17.45 -9.26 -5.59
C ALA A 84 17.47 -10.30 -4.44
N VAL A 85 18.61 -10.49 -3.77
CA VAL A 85 18.73 -11.37 -2.61
C VAL A 85 17.85 -10.90 -1.46
N LEU A 86 17.97 -9.63 -1.08
CA LEU A 86 17.20 -9.03 0.01
C LEU A 86 15.70 -9.07 -0.28
N ARG A 87 15.31 -8.79 -1.52
CA ARG A 87 13.93 -8.87 -1.96
C ARG A 87 13.34 -10.29 -1.83
N ARG A 88 14.09 -11.31 -2.24
CA ARG A 88 13.65 -12.71 -2.07
C ARG A 88 13.49 -13.08 -0.59
N ARG A 89 14.37 -12.59 0.28
CA ARG A 89 14.28 -12.81 1.74
C ARG A 89 13.07 -12.11 2.35
N ALA A 90 12.77 -10.89 1.89
CA ALA A 90 11.62 -10.13 2.36
C ALA A 90 10.28 -10.84 2.08
N LEU A 91 10.17 -11.49 0.92
CA LEU A 91 8.96 -12.20 0.49
C LEU A 91 8.89 -13.66 0.96
N ALA A 92 9.88 -14.14 1.71
CA ALA A 92 9.90 -15.51 2.22
C ALA A 92 8.89 -15.69 3.37
N ALA A 93 8.28 -16.87 3.45
CA ALA A 93 7.36 -17.22 4.52
C ALA A 93 8.06 -17.27 5.89
N ARG A 94 7.39 -16.76 6.93
CA ARG A 94 7.86 -16.67 8.32
C ARG A 94 7.07 -17.62 9.23
N GLY A 95 7.08 -18.89 8.81
CA GLY A 95 6.34 -19.97 9.43
C GLY A 95 4.93 -20.14 8.85
N TYR A 96 4.11 -20.91 9.55
CA TYR A 96 2.82 -21.38 9.03
C TYR A 96 1.73 -21.27 10.11
N THR A 97 0.52 -20.95 9.68
CA THR A 97 -0.69 -21.05 10.51
C THR A 97 -1.41 -22.34 10.16
N PRO A 98 -1.60 -23.27 11.10
CA PRO A 98 -2.42 -24.44 10.84
C PRO A 98 -3.89 -24.02 10.78
N ILE A 99 -4.59 -24.42 9.72
CA ILE A 99 -6.04 -24.36 9.62
C ILE A 99 -6.60 -25.78 9.55
N THR A 100 -7.70 -26.02 10.25
CA THR A 100 -8.43 -27.28 10.19
C THR A 100 -9.58 -27.17 9.21
N THR A 101 -9.62 -28.03 8.21
CA THR A 101 -10.71 -28.06 7.22
C THR A 101 -11.37 -29.43 7.22
N TYR A 102 -12.69 -29.44 7.41
CA TYR A 102 -13.49 -30.64 7.20
C TYR A 102 -13.74 -30.83 5.70
N ILE A 103 -13.38 -31.99 5.19
CA ILE A 103 -13.63 -32.41 3.82
C ILE A 103 -14.76 -33.43 3.86
N ALA A 104 -15.91 -33.04 3.32
CA ALA A 104 -17.09 -33.88 3.27
C ALA A 104 -16.82 -35.16 2.46
N GLY A 105 -17.30 -36.29 2.97
CA GLY A 105 -17.30 -37.55 2.25
C GLY A 105 -18.34 -37.55 1.14
N LEU A 106 -18.01 -38.13 -0.01
CA LEU A 106 -18.91 -38.24 -1.16
C LEU A 106 -19.10 -39.72 -1.52
N ARG A 107 -20.32 -40.08 -1.96
CA ARG A 107 -20.68 -41.44 -2.42
C ARG A 107 -20.44 -42.53 -1.35
N GLY A 108 -20.99 -42.33 -0.16
CA GLY A 108 -20.93 -43.31 0.94
C GLY A 108 -19.59 -43.43 1.66
N LYS A 109 -18.57 -42.66 1.24
CA LYS A 109 -17.30 -42.57 1.97
C LYS A 109 -17.44 -41.60 3.15
N PRO A 110 -16.80 -41.88 4.30
CA PRO A 110 -16.80 -40.96 5.43
C PRO A 110 -16.03 -39.67 5.10
N GLY A 111 -16.43 -38.57 5.73
CA GLY A 111 -15.66 -37.32 5.71
C GLY A 111 -14.37 -37.43 6.52
N ARG A 112 -13.50 -36.43 6.38
CA ARG A 112 -12.23 -36.36 7.13
C ARG A 112 -11.89 -34.93 7.52
N VAL A 113 -11.10 -34.78 8.57
CA VAL A 113 -10.48 -33.49 8.93
C VAL A 113 -9.06 -33.48 8.39
N ALA A 114 -8.70 -32.41 7.69
CA ALA A 114 -7.34 -32.15 7.24
C ALA A 114 -6.77 -30.91 7.94
N ILE A 115 -5.51 -30.99 8.35
CA ILE A 115 -4.74 -29.82 8.79
C ILE A 115 -3.98 -29.31 7.57
N ILE A 116 -4.20 -28.05 7.22
CA ILE A 116 -3.50 -27.36 6.14
C ILE A 116 -2.64 -26.27 6.76
N ASN A 117 -1.34 -26.26 6.48
CA ASN A 117 -0.43 -25.24 6.97
C ASN A 117 -0.36 -24.10 5.95
N THR A 118 -0.98 -22.96 6.27
CA THR A 118 -0.94 -21.77 5.41
C THR A 118 0.30 -20.94 5.73
N PRO A 119 1.14 -20.58 4.74
CA PRO A 119 2.33 -19.78 4.98
C PRO A 119 1.94 -18.39 5.48
N ARG A 120 2.66 -17.89 6.49
CA ARG A 120 2.55 -16.50 6.94
C ARG A 120 3.62 -15.66 6.28
N TYR A 121 3.22 -14.55 5.71
CA TYR A 121 4.13 -13.56 5.13
C TYR A 121 4.06 -12.29 5.96
N GLU A 122 5.22 -11.73 6.30
CA GLU A 122 5.29 -10.40 6.91
C GLU A 122 5.10 -9.31 5.84
N LEU A 123 5.65 -9.54 4.65
CA LEU A 123 5.43 -8.73 3.46
C LEU A 123 4.86 -9.60 2.35
N ASN A 124 3.72 -9.22 1.78
CA ASN A 124 3.11 -9.97 0.68
C ASN A 124 3.55 -9.44 -0.69
N ALA A 125 3.41 -10.28 -1.73
CA ALA A 125 3.87 -9.97 -3.08
C ALA A 125 3.14 -8.78 -3.73
N VAL A 126 1.87 -8.55 -3.38
CA VAL A 126 1.07 -7.45 -3.95
C VAL A 126 1.58 -6.10 -3.42
N GLN A 127 1.84 -6.02 -2.11
CA GLN A 127 2.43 -4.83 -1.49
C GLN A 127 3.79 -4.52 -2.10
N ALA A 128 4.67 -5.53 -2.19
CA ALA A 128 5.99 -5.39 -2.79
C ALA A 128 5.95 -4.97 -4.27
N LEU A 129 4.95 -5.45 -5.04
CA LEU A 129 4.76 -5.06 -6.44
C LEU A 129 4.28 -3.60 -6.57
N ARG A 130 3.33 -3.16 -5.75
CA ARG A 130 2.86 -1.77 -5.75
C ARG A 130 4.00 -0.81 -5.39
N ALA A 131 4.74 -1.13 -4.34
CA ALA A 131 5.90 -0.36 -3.92
C ALA A 131 6.98 -0.29 -5.01
N ASP A 132 7.21 -1.37 -5.77
CA ASP A 132 8.13 -1.35 -6.92
C ASP A 132 7.64 -0.45 -8.06
N GLN A 133 6.37 -0.56 -8.40
CA GLN A 133 5.79 0.24 -9.48
C GLN A 133 5.89 1.72 -9.15
N CYS A 134 5.59 2.08 -7.90
CA CYS A 134 5.75 3.45 -7.42
C CYS A 134 7.22 3.88 -7.40
N ALA A 135 8.13 3.10 -6.82
CA ALA A 135 9.56 3.42 -6.80
C ALA A 135 10.14 3.60 -8.23
N ALA A 136 9.73 2.75 -9.17
CA ALA A 136 10.13 2.85 -10.56
C ALA A 136 9.58 4.11 -11.24
N ALA A 137 8.34 4.52 -10.93
CA ALA A 137 7.78 5.77 -11.41
C ALA A 137 8.55 6.99 -10.87
N LEU A 138 8.82 7.02 -9.57
CA LEU A 138 9.60 8.08 -8.91
C LEU A 138 11.02 8.17 -9.49
N ALA A 139 11.67 7.02 -9.73
CA ALA A 139 13.00 6.97 -10.32
C ALA A 139 13.05 7.57 -11.74
N ARG A 140 11.99 7.38 -12.52
CA ARG A 140 11.86 7.92 -13.89
C ARG A 140 11.30 9.35 -13.94
N GLY A 141 10.76 9.88 -12.84
CA GLY A 141 9.99 11.13 -12.86
C GLY A 141 8.69 11.00 -13.67
N ASP A 142 8.11 9.81 -13.70
CA ASP A 142 6.89 9.51 -14.47
C ASP A 142 5.66 9.97 -13.68
N GLN A 143 5.04 11.06 -14.14
CA GLN A 143 3.82 11.65 -13.55
C GLN A 143 2.55 11.26 -14.32
N SER A 144 2.61 10.21 -15.14
CA SER A 144 1.42 9.72 -15.85
C SER A 144 0.32 9.30 -14.87
N PRO A 145 -0.97 9.33 -15.29
CA PRO A 145 -2.06 8.90 -14.41
C PRO A 145 -1.88 7.48 -13.85
N ALA A 146 -1.28 6.58 -14.63
CA ALA A 146 -0.98 5.22 -14.19
C ALA A 146 0.11 5.17 -13.10
N ALA A 147 1.15 5.98 -13.24
CA ALA A 147 2.22 6.09 -12.25
C ALA A 147 1.71 6.69 -10.93
N VAL A 148 0.90 7.75 -11.03
CA VAL A 148 0.26 8.37 -9.87
C VAL A 148 -0.66 7.38 -9.14
N GLU A 149 -1.44 6.59 -9.89
CA GLU A 149 -2.30 5.56 -9.31
C GLU A 149 -1.50 4.44 -8.62
N ALA A 150 -0.37 4.04 -9.20
CA ALA A 150 0.53 3.06 -8.58
C ALA A 150 1.08 3.54 -7.22
N CYS A 151 1.21 4.86 -7.03
CA CYS A 151 1.60 5.50 -5.78
C CYS A 151 0.42 5.92 -4.90
N ALA A 152 -0.76 5.29 -5.03
CA ALA A 152 -1.95 5.58 -4.23
C ALA A 152 -2.55 7.00 -4.43
N GLY A 153 -2.30 7.62 -5.57
CA GLY A 153 -2.91 8.87 -6.00
C GLY A 153 -1.99 10.09 -5.87
N LEU A 154 -2.49 11.24 -6.35
CA LEU A 154 -1.67 12.43 -6.59
C LEU A 154 -1.01 13.01 -5.33
N ALA A 155 -1.75 13.07 -4.23
CA ALA A 155 -1.24 13.62 -2.97
C ALA A 155 -0.08 12.79 -2.43
N GLU A 156 -0.21 11.47 -2.49
CA GLU A 156 0.80 10.54 -2.00
C GLU A 156 2.01 10.47 -2.94
N PHE A 157 1.78 10.49 -4.26
CA PHE A 157 2.84 10.61 -5.25
C PHE A 157 3.71 11.84 -4.98
N GLY A 158 3.12 13.03 -4.80
CA GLY A 158 3.88 14.25 -4.53
C GLY A 158 4.67 14.21 -3.23
N ARG A 159 4.12 13.60 -2.18
CA ARG A 159 4.82 13.36 -0.90
C ARG A 159 6.04 12.45 -1.10
N LEU A 160 5.86 11.34 -1.80
CA LEU A 160 6.93 10.38 -2.07
C LEU A 160 7.97 10.92 -3.04
N GLU A 161 7.59 11.77 -3.98
CA GLU A 161 8.50 12.47 -4.90
C GLU A 161 9.44 13.41 -4.13
N ALA A 162 8.93 14.14 -3.15
CA ALA A 162 9.76 14.97 -2.27
C ALA A 162 10.77 14.13 -1.47
N LEU A 163 10.31 13.06 -0.82
CA LEU A 163 11.19 12.13 -0.09
C LEU A 163 12.23 11.47 -1.02
N TRP A 164 11.84 11.10 -2.23
CA TRP A 164 12.74 10.51 -3.22
C TRP A 164 13.81 11.51 -3.69
N ALA A 165 13.44 12.77 -3.86
CA ALA A 165 14.38 13.84 -4.21
C ALA A 165 15.42 14.04 -3.09
N GLU A 166 14.99 14.15 -1.84
CA GLU A 166 15.87 14.23 -0.66
C GLU A 166 16.80 13.01 -0.55
N ALA A 167 16.26 11.82 -0.80
CA ALA A 167 17.03 10.58 -0.79
C ALA A 167 18.14 10.55 -1.86
N LYS A 168 17.94 11.22 -3.00
CA LYS A 168 18.97 11.31 -4.06
C LYS A 168 20.05 12.34 -3.77
N THR A 169 19.72 13.43 -3.07
CA THR A 169 20.66 14.53 -2.81
C THR A 169 21.59 14.28 -1.64
N GLY A 170 21.20 13.45 -0.67
CA GLY A 170 22.04 13.06 0.47
C GLY A 170 23.18 12.08 0.12
N ARG A 171 23.82 12.25 -1.04
CA ARG A 171 24.96 11.46 -1.51
C ARG A 171 26.28 12.15 -1.18
#